data_AF-A0A6A3VUR5-F1
#
_entry.id   AF-A0A6A3VUR5-F1
#
_cell.length_a   1.000
_cell.length_b   1.000
_cell.length_c   1.000
_cell.angle_alpha   90.00
_cell.angle_beta   90.00
_cell.angle_gamma   90.00
#
_symmetry.space_group_name_H-M   'P 1'
#
loop_
_entity.id
_entity.type
_entity.pdbx_description
1 polymer ?
#
loop_
_entity_poly.entity_id
_entity_poly.type
_entity_poly.pdbx_seq_one_letter_code
_entity_poly.pdbx_strand_id
1 'polypeptide(L)'
;MSDRLKYCVDRVQRTMDGRHFFDPMYDVVHLDEKWFYMKKVGKHVYILTGKDDVPSEEPPVQFVQSKWHIKKVMFLCAVARPRGDWDGKVGIWLVVKNYKMPLISMSFFTKCLSFP
;
A
#
# COMPACT_ATOMS: atom_id res chain seq x y z
N MET A 1 1.26 9.92 30.81
CA MET A 1 0.24 8.89 30.52
C MET A 1 -1.04 9.53 29.95
N SER A 2 -0.97 10.33 28.87
CA SER A 2 -2.09 11.26 28.60
C SER A 2 -2.46 11.50 27.15
N ASP A 3 -1.56 11.48 26.18
CA ASP A 3 -1.90 12.16 24.91
C ASP A 3 -2.75 11.29 23.98
N ARG A 4 -2.51 9.98 23.96
CA ARG A 4 -3.39 9.02 23.30
C ARG A 4 -4.77 8.96 23.96
N LEU A 5 -4.82 9.03 25.29
CA LEU A 5 -6.08 9.01 26.03
C LEU A 5 -6.88 10.31 25.80
N LYS A 6 -6.21 11.47 25.85
CA LYS A 6 -6.80 12.77 25.52
C LYS A 6 -7.36 12.77 24.10
N TYR A 7 -6.59 12.27 23.13
CA TYR A 7 -7.05 12.14 21.74
C TYR A 7 -8.31 11.26 21.63
N CYS A 8 -8.34 10.10 22.30
CA CYS A 8 -9.52 9.24 22.28
C CYS A 8 -10.74 9.91 22.92
N VAL A 9 -10.57 10.58 24.05
CA VAL A 9 -11.66 11.25 24.78
C VAL A 9 -12.22 12.44 23.99
N ASP A 10 -11.36 13.21 23.34
CA ASP A 10 -11.76 14.35 22.49
C ASP A 10 -12.66 13.93 21.32
N ARG A 11 -12.48 12.70 20.83
CA ARG A 11 -13.28 12.11 19.74
C ARG A 11 -14.55 11.42 20.21
N VAL A 12 -14.94 11.52 21.47
CA VAL A 12 -16.20 10.96 21.99
C VAL A 12 -17.22 12.08 22.19
N GLN A 13 -18.34 11.98 21.47
CA GLN A 13 -19.47 12.89 21.58
C GLN A 13 -20.57 12.27 22.46
N ARG A 14 -21.23 13.11 23.26
CA ARG A 14 -22.33 12.70 24.13
C ARG A 14 -23.67 13.17 23.55
N THR A 15 -24.61 12.25 23.41
CA THR A 15 -25.98 12.55 22.96
C THR A 15 -26.86 12.94 24.14
N MET A 16 -27.99 13.62 23.86
CA MET A 16 -28.98 14.00 24.86
C MET A 16 -29.53 12.79 25.65
N ASP A 17 -29.58 11.62 25.02
CA ASP A 17 -30.02 10.35 25.64
C ASP A 17 -28.97 9.72 26.59
N GLY A 18 -27.86 10.41 26.86
CA GLY A 18 -26.77 9.93 27.74
C GLY A 18 -25.85 8.88 27.10
N ARG A 19 -26.09 8.50 25.84
CA ARG A 19 -25.21 7.60 25.06
C ARG A 19 -23.96 8.34 24.58
N HIS A 20 -22.87 7.59 24.42
CA HIS A 20 -21.61 8.09 23.88
C HIS A 20 -21.37 7.48 22.51
N PHE A 21 -21.00 8.32 21.54
CA PHE A 21 -20.63 7.88 20.19
C PHE A 21 -19.28 8.46 19.83
N PHE A 22 -18.53 7.73 19.00
CA PHE A 22 -17.32 8.29 18.41
C PHE A 22 -17.71 9.29 17.32
N ASP A 23 -16.98 10.40 17.27
CA ASP A 23 -16.99 11.33 16.15
C ASP A 23 -16.86 10.52 14.85
N PRO A 24 -17.77 10.71 13.88
CA PRO A 24 -17.70 9.95 12.66
C PRO A 24 -16.48 10.29 11.77
N MET A 25 -15.72 11.35 12.08
CA MET A 25 -14.47 11.72 11.39
C MET A 25 -14.65 11.91 9.88
N TYR A 26 -15.80 12.47 9.49
CA TYR A 26 -16.15 12.64 8.08
C TYR A 26 -15.23 13.67 7.40
N ASP A 27 -14.78 14.69 8.12
CA ASP A 27 -13.87 15.74 7.67
C ASP A 27 -12.37 15.37 7.77
N VAL A 28 -12.04 14.13 8.14
CA VAL A 28 -10.66 13.68 8.34
C VAL A 28 -10.17 12.82 7.17
N VAL A 29 -8.97 13.15 6.67
CA VAL A 29 -8.21 12.31 5.74
C VAL A 29 -6.99 11.76 6.47
N HIS A 30 -6.85 10.43 6.49
CA HIS A 30 -5.70 9.75 7.04
C HIS A 30 -4.59 9.66 6.00
N LEU A 31 -3.40 10.15 6.36
CA LEU A 31 -2.19 10.04 5.56
C LEU A 31 -1.26 9.00 6.18
N ASP A 32 -0.72 8.11 5.35
CA ASP A 32 0.25 7.09 5.77
C ASP A 32 1.37 6.94 4.75
N GLU A 33 2.60 6.73 5.25
CA GLU A 33 3.77 6.43 4.43
C GLU A 33 4.08 4.94 4.49
N LYS A 34 4.04 4.27 3.34
CA LYS A 34 4.30 2.83 3.26
C LYS A 34 5.40 2.49 2.27
N TRP A 35 6.33 1.66 2.73
CA TRP A 35 7.41 1.11 1.91
C TRP A 35 6.99 -0.19 1.22
N PHE A 36 7.10 -0.23 -0.10
CA PHE A 36 6.87 -1.42 -0.91
C PHE A 36 8.17 -1.91 -1.54
N TYR A 37 8.36 -3.23 -1.57
CA TYR A 37 9.47 -3.82 -2.31
C TYR A 37 9.19 -3.73 -3.81
N MET A 38 10.16 -3.22 -4.58
CA MET A 38 10.06 -3.09 -6.03
C MET A 38 9.91 -4.43 -6.74
N LYS A 39 10.45 -5.49 -6.13
CA LYS A 39 10.37 -6.87 -6.60
C LYS A 39 9.76 -7.74 -5.52
N LYS A 40 8.81 -8.59 -5.89
CA LYS A 40 8.23 -9.58 -4.98
C LYS A 40 9.20 -10.76 -4.89
N VAL A 41 9.60 -11.13 -3.68
CA VAL A 41 10.45 -12.29 -3.42
C VAL A 41 9.65 -13.56 -3.75
N GLY A 42 10.24 -14.48 -4.52
CA GLY A 42 9.63 -15.78 -4.84
C GLY A 42 8.46 -15.73 -5.83
N LYS A 43 8.49 -14.84 -6.83
CA LYS A 43 7.53 -14.90 -7.94
C LYS A 43 7.80 -16.10 -8.83
N HIS A 44 6.76 -16.87 -9.14
CA HIS A 44 6.79 -17.84 -10.22
C HIS A 44 6.81 -17.09 -11.56
N VAL A 45 7.78 -17.43 -12.40
CA VAL A 45 7.87 -16.96 -13.79
C VAL A 45 7.61 -18.18 -14.66
N TYR A 46 6.61 -18.08 -15.53
CA TYR A 46 6.36 -19.10 -16.55
C TYR A 46 7.26 -18.79 -17.74
N ILE A 47 8.06 -19.76 -18.15
CA ILE A 47 8.92 -19.68 -19.32
C ILE A 47 8.27 -20.51 -20.42
N LEU A 48 8.27 -20.00 -21.65
CA LEU A 48 7.81 -20.77 -22.79
C LEU A 48 8.83 -21.88 -23.09
N THR A 49 8.40 -23.12 -22.93
CA THR A 49 9.18 -24.29 -23.30
C THR A 49 8.86 -24.67 -24.74
N GLY A 50 9.89 -24.95 -25.55
CA GLY A 50 9.74 -25.44 -26.93
C GLY A 50 9.24 -26.89 -26.99
N LYS A 51 9.15 -27.44 -28.22
CA LYS A 51 8.65 -28.81 -28.48
C LYS A 51 9.47 -29.94 -27.84
N ASP A 52 10.73 -29.68 -27.49
CA ASP A 52 11.67 -30.67 -26.95
C ASP A 52 11.95 -30.47 -25.45
N ASP A 53 11.03 -29.82 -24.72
CA ASP A 53 11.20 -29.41 -23.33
C ASP A 53 12.39 -28.46 -23.06
N VAL A 54 12.96 -27.87 -24.12
CA VAL A 54 14.03 -26.88 -24.03
C VAL A 54 13.45 -25.47 -23.84
N PRO A 55 13.84 -24.71 -22.81
CA PRO A 55 13.43 -23.32 -22.63
C PRO A 55 13.86 -22.48 -23.84
N SER A 56 12.93 -21.76 -24.46
CA SER A 56 13.27 -20.84 -25.57
C SER A 56 14.08 -19.63 -25.11
N GLU A 57 14.00 -19.30 -23.81
CA GLU A 57 14.68 -18.18 -23.19
C GLU A 57 15.19 -18.60 -21.80
N GLU A 58 16.33 -18.06 -21.40
CA GLU A 58 16.82 -18.25 -20.02
C GLU A 58 15.90 -17.50 -19.04
N PRO A 59 15.56 -18.10 -17.88
CA PRO A 59 14.77 -17.39 -16.87
C PRO A 59 15.48 -16.09 -16.48
N PRO A 60 14.74 -14.97 -16.33
CA PRO A 60 15.31 -13.78 -15.71
C PRO A 60 15.55 -14.05 -14.22
N VAL A 61 16.69 -14.65 -13.88
CA VAL A 61 17.05 -14.96 -12.50
C VAL A 61 17.61 -13.70 -11.84
N GLN A 62 16.95 -13.27 -10.76
CA GLN A 62 17.39 -12.12 -9.99
C GLN A 62 17.88 -12.59 -8.63
N PHE A 63 19.19 -12.77 -8.50
CA PHE A 63 19.82 -13.09 -7.23
C PHE A 63 19.98 -11.81 -6.40
N VAL A 64 19.54 -11.86 -5.15
CA VAL A 64 19.82 -10.81 -4.16
C VAL A 64 20.27 -11.52 -2.89
N GLN A 65 21.43 -11.12 -2.35
CA GLN A 65 22.02 -11.77 -1.18
C GLN A 65 21.17 -11.62 0.09
N SER A 66 20.40 -10.54 0.23
CA SER A 66 19.50 -10.34 1.37
C SER A 66 18.28 -9.48 1.01
N LYS A 67 17.15 -9.68 1.72
CA LYS A 67 15.94 -8.86 1.55
C LYS A 67 16.16 -7.37 1.75
N TRP A 68 17.19 -6.99 2.49
CA TRP A 68 17.58 -5.60 2.75
C TRP A 68 18.11 -4.88 1.51
N HIS A 69 18.74 -5.61 0.57
CA HIS A 69 19.25 -5.05 -0.68
C HIS A 69 18.19 -4.92 -1.79
N ILE A 70 16.96 -5.39 -1.54
CA ILE A 70 15.86 -5.22 -2.49
C ILE A 70 15.44 -3.76 -2.45
N LYS A 71 15.49 -3.09 -3.61
CA LYS A 71 15.04 -1.71 -3.76
C LYS A 71 13.60 -1.58 -3.25
N LYS A 72 13.39 -0.62 -2.34
CA LYS A 72 12.07 -0.24 -1.81
C LYS A 72 11.67 1.10 -2.39
N VAL A 73 10.37 1.28 -2.60
CA VAL A 73 9.75 2.54 -3.02
C VAL A 73 8.76 2.94 -1.93
N MET A 74 8.79 4.19 -1.53
CA MET A 74 7.86 4.74 -0.55
C MET A 74 6.67 5.37 -1.26
N PHE A 75 5.48 5.12 -0.74
CA PHE A 75 4.25 5.75 -1.20
C PHE A 75 3.61 6.48 -0.03
N LEU A 76 3.12 7.68 -0.32
CA LEU A 76 2.21 8.41 0.54
C LEU A 76 0.79 8.06 0.08
N CYS A 77 -0.02 7.53 0.98
CA CYS A 77 -1.41 7.18 0.71
C CYS A 77 -2.33 8.07 1.52
N ALA A 78 -3.41 8.56 0.90
CA ALA A 78 -4.47 9.31 1.56
C ALA A 78 -5.79 8.53 1.48
N VAL A 79 -6.40 8.27 2.63
CA VAL A 79 -7.67 7.55 2.75
C VAL A 79 -8.58 8.28 3.73
N ALA A 80 -9.81 8.55 3.32
CA ALA A 80 -10.89 9.06 4.16
C ALA A 80 -11.84 7.91 4.52
N ARG A 81 -12.76 8.17 5.46
CA ARG A 81 -13.79 7.18 5.81
C ARG A 81 -14.71 6.88 4.60
N PRO A 82 -14.92 5.60 4.22
CA PRO A 82 -15.84 5.24 3.14
C PRO A 82 -17.26 5.73 3.41
N ARG A 83 -17.99 6.13 2.35
CA ARG A 83 -19.36 6.64 2.45
C ARG A 83 -20.20 6.22 1.26
N GLY A 84 -21.33 5.54 1.51
CA GLY A 84 -22.23 5.08 0.45
C GLY A 84 -21.46 4.32 -0.62
N ASP A 85 -21.51 4.84 -1.86
CA ASP A 85 -20.84 4.24 -3.02
C ASP A 85 -19.36 4.67 -3.19
N TRP A 86 -18.81 5.48 -2.27
CA TRP A 86 -17.40 5.90 -2.30
C TRP A 86 -16.54 5.08 -1.34
N ASP A 87 -15.46 4.50 -1.86
CA ASP A 87 -14.53 3.62 -1.14
C ASP A 87 -13.55 4.37 -0.23
N GLY A 88 -13.62 5.70 -0.17
CA GLY A 88 -12.80 6.55 0.70
C GLY A 88 -11.35 6.71 0.24
N LYS A 89 -10.96 6.14 -0.91
CA LYS A 89 -9.58 6.28 -1.42
C LYS A 89 -9.41 7.63 -2.09
N VAL A 90 -8.54 8.47 -1.56
CA VAL A 90 -8.27 9.81 -2.10
C VAL A 90 -7.15 9.76 -3.14
N GLY A 91 -6.06 9.07 -2.82
CA GLY A 91 -4.94 8.95 -3.76
C GLY A 91 -3.72 8.27 -3.17
N ILE A 92 -2.78 7.97 -4.05
CA ILE A 92 -1.51 7.33 -3.74
C ILE A 92 -0.42 8.01 -4.58
N TRP A 93 0.59 8.55 -3.90
CA TRP A 93 1.68 9.29 -4.54
C TRP A 93 3.02 8.61 -4.24
N LEU A 94 3.85 8.52 -5.27
CA LEU A 94 5.23 8.06 -5.14
C LEU A 94 6.07 9.13 -4.44
N VAL A 95 6.68 8.78 -3.30
CA VAL A 95 7.66 9.66 -2.66
C VAL A 95 9.04 9.32 -3.22
N VAL A 96 9.38 9.97 -4.34
CA VAL A 96 10.67 9.79 -5.00
C VAL A 96 11.69 10.82 -4.52
N LYS A 97 12.89 10.36 -4.15
CA LYS A 97 14.10 11.15 -4.37
C LYS A 97 14.50 10.91 -5.83
N ASN A 98 15.08 11.88 -6.54
CA ASN A 98 15.38 11.76 -7.97
C ASN A 98 16.23 10.51 -8.30
N TYR A 99 15.58 9.40 -8.61
CA TYR A 99 16.19 8.20 -9.17
C TYR A 99 15.43 7.90 -10.46
N LYS A 100 16.15 7.78 -11.57
CA LYS A 100 15.58 7.34 -12.85
C LYS A 100 15.08 5.91 -12.68
N MET A 101 13.79 5.75 -12.37
CA MET A 101 13.15 4.44 -12.37
C MET A 101 12.81 4.11 -13.82
N PRO A 102 13.32 3.01 -14.40
CA PRO A 102 12.78 2.53 -15.66
C PRO A 102 11.30 2.23 -15.42
N LEU A 103 10.43 2.83 -16.24
CA LEU A 103 8.97 2.79 -16.17
C LEU A 103 8.46 1.45 -15.62
N ILE A 104 8.19 1.40 -14.31
CA ILE A 104 7.58 0.23 -13.69
C ILE A 104 6.12 0.29 -14.08
N SER A 105 5.66 -0.72 -14.81
CA SER A 105 4.25 -0.89 -15.13
C SER A 105 3.40 -0.70 -13.86
N MET A 106 2.58 0.35 -13.84
CA MET A 106 1.70 0.67 -12.70
C MET A 106 0.70 -0.47 -12.39
N SER A 107 0.56 -1.45 -13.29
CA SER A 107 -0.24 -2.66 -13.09
C SER A 107 0.21 -3.52 -11.91
N PHE A 108 1.46 -3.39 -11.43
CA PHE A 108 1.92 -4.13 -10.25
C PHE A 108 1.38 -3.57 -8.93
N PHE A 109 1.07 -2.27 -8.84
CA PHE A 109 0.73 -1.63 -7.58
C PHE A 109 -0.76 -1.69 -7.26
N THR A 110 -1.63 -1.64 -8.27
CA THR A 110 -3.09 -1.76 -8.08
C THR A 110 -3.50 -3.09 -7.44
N LYS A 111 -2.76 -4.19 -7.67
CA LYS A 111 -3.02 -5.50 -7.03
C LYS A 111 -2.46 -5.65 -5.61
N CYS A 112 -1.51 -4.82 -5.17
CA CYS A 112 -0.98 -4.90 -3.80
C CYS A 112 -1.75 -4.03 -2.80
N LEU A 113 -2.60 -3.14 -3.31
CA LEU A 113 -3.41 -2.19 -2.53
C LEU A 113 -4.90 -2.54 -2.52
N SER A 114 -5.29 -3.66 -3.13
CA SER A 114 -6.50 -4.37 -2.72
C SER A 114 -6.23 -4.92 -1.31
N PHE A 115 -6.44 -4.07 -0.31
CA PHE A 115 -6.63 -4.53 1.07
C PHE A 115 -7.74 -5.61 1.04
N PRO A 116 -7.55 -6.77 1.70
CA PRO A 116 -8.66 -7.67 1.95
C PRO A 116 -9.74 -6.97 2.80
#